data_AF-A0A7S2Q5L2-F1
#
_entry.id   AF-A0A7S2Q5L2-F1
#
_cell.length_a   1.000
_cell.length_b   1.000
_cell.length_c   1.000
_cell.angle_alpha   90.00
_cell.angle_beta   90.00
_cell.angle_gamma   90.00
#
_symmetry.space_group_name_H-M   'P 1'
#
loop_
_entity.id
_entity.type
_entity.pdbx_description
1 polymer ?
#
loop_
_entity_poly.entity_id
_entity_poly.type
_entity_poly.pdbx_seq_one_letter_code
_entity_poly.pdbx_strand_id
1 'polypeptide(L)'
;RRAAAGPGTPTQESVTGLCALECLCLRMELFSAQHAFLLAGLVLCGVNVALVVVGQAVGEFEEDMGYWALLLPLVVYSLTLIAVLVKYERINRCLRLEREIRELLLEKEHLARRREEMVSFWSRVQKLTDVWAYRTAPRLCLMKEAHCALEGIKDPALMLEALERTNAAFRDLERGLPGLALWPRGSVVGKESKHRFAQGAQAVCADADQDLPELLAGVSAMGRRLSWRPPPAPGIATE
;
A
#
# COMPACT_ATOMS: atom_id res chain seq x y z
N ARG A 1 16.67 5.83 -14.66
CA ARG A 1 17.35 6.60 -13.57
C ARG A 1 16.89 8.05 -13.63
N ARG A 2 15.70 8.35 -13.10
CA ARG A 2 15.26 9.72 -12.80
C ARG A 2 15.19 9.78 -11.28
N ALA A 3 16.11 10.52 -10.67
CA ALA A 3 16.09 10.77 -9.24
C ALA A 3 14.83 11.62 -8.96
N ALA A 4 13.84 11.01 -8.33
CA ALA A 4 12.69 11.73 -7.79
C ALA A 4 13.23 12.60 -6.65
N ALA A 5 13.29 13.91 -6.87
CA ALA A 5 13.51 14.88 -5.81
C ALA A 5 12.44 14.65 -4.75
N GLY A 6 12.87 14.17 -3.58
CA GLY A 6 11.98 13.99 -2.43
C GLY A 6 11.33 15.32 -2.07
N PRO A 7 10.08 15.31 -1.58
CA PRO A 7 9.42 16.52 -1.10
C PRO A 7 10.30 17.15 -0.03
N GLY A 8 10.72 18.39 -0.29
CA GLY A 8 11.56 19.17 0.63
C GLY A 8 10.97 19.12 2.03
N THR A 9 11.75 18.60 2.97
CA THR A 9 11.44 18.69 4.38
C THR A 9 11.23 20.17 4.70
N PRO A 10 10.07 20.57 5.25
CA PRO A 10 9.87 21.94 5.66
C PRO A 10 10.99 22.30 6.64
N THR A 11 11.77 23.31 6.27
CA THR A 11 12.79 23.91 7.12
C THR A 11 12.13 24.24 8.45
N GLN A 12 12.55 23.51 9.47
CA GLN A 12 12.13 23.66 10.84
C GLN A 12 12.52 25.07 11.27
N GLU A 13 11.59 26.02 11.13
CA GLU A 13 11.72 27.34 11.73
C GLU A 13 11.95 27.11 13.22
N SER A 14 13.18 27.34 13.65
CA SER A 14 13.58 27.31 15.04
C SER A 14 12.71 28.31 15.78
N VAL A 15 11.72 27.82 16.53
CA VAL A 15 10.90 28.61 17.44
C VAL A 15 11.83 29.12 18.55
N THR A 16 12.53 30.20 18.25
CA THR A 16 13.42 30.93 19.17
C THR A 16 12.54 31.64 20.19
N GLY A 17 12.52 31.10 21.41
CA GLY A 17 11.91 31.78 22.56
C GLY A 17 11.36 30.87 23.65
N LEU A 18 12.00 29.73 23.94
CA LEU A 18 11.70 28.95 25.14
C LEU A 18 12.42 29.56 26.33
N CYS A 19 11.69 30.29 27.17
CA CYS A 19 12.19 30.68 28.49
C CYS A 19 11.97 29.52 29.45
N ALA A 20 13.04 28.82 29.81
CA ALA A 20 13.01 27.81 30.87
C ALA A 20 13.20 28.50 32.23
N LEU A 21 12.30 28.24 33.17
CA LEU A 21 12.43 28.66 34.56
C LEU A 21 12.81 27.43 35.37
N GLU A 22 14.05 27.40 35.84
CA GLU A 22 14.58 26.36 36.72
C GLU A 22 14.49 26.86 38.16
N CYS A 23 13.55 26.31 38.93
CA CYS A 23 13.55 26.41 40.38
C CYS A 23 14.13 25.10 40.95
N LEU A 24 14.74 25.15 42.13
CA LEU A 24 15.52 24.08 42.79
C LEU A 24 14.90 22.67 42.81
N CYS A 25 13.60 22.53 42.52
CA CYS A 25 12.89 21.25 42.40
C CYS A 25 11.90 21.14 41.22
N LEU A 26 11.75 22.19 40.39
CA LEU A 26 10.76 22.23 39.31
C LEU A 26 11.36 22.93 38.08
N ARG A 27 11.42 22.21 36.96
CA ARG A 27 11.72 22.76 35.64
C ARG A 27 10.41 23.00 34.91
N MET A 28 10.00 24.27 34.80
CA MET A 28 8.86 24.66 33.98
C MET A 28 9.35 25.17 32.62
N GLU A 29 8.91 24.50 31.55
CA GLU A 29 9.14 24.97 30.18
C GLU A 29 7.95 25.84 29.77
N LEU A 30 8.14 27.17 29.79
CA LEU A 30 7.12 28.12 29.38
C LEU A 30 7.14 28.28 27.86
N PHE A 31 6.18 27.67 27.20
CA PHE A 31 6.04 27.67 25.73
C PHE A 31 5.58 29.01 25.13
N SER A 32 5.19 30.00 25.94
CA SER A 32 4.75 31.31 25.45
C SER A 32 4.87 32.40 26.51
N ALA A 33 5.36 33.58 26.11
CA ALA A 33 5.49 34.78 26.95
C ALA A 33 4.17 35.16 27.66
N GLN A 34 3.01 34.79 27.11
CA GLN A 34 1.71 35.04 27.71
C GLN A 34 1.46 34.22 28.99
N HIS A 35 1.98 33.00 29.06
CA HIS A 35 1.91 32.18 30.27
C HIS A 35 2.81 32.75 31.37
N ALA A 36 3.95 33.34 31.01
CA ALA A 36 4.79 34.08 31.94
C ALA A 36 4.07 35.31 32.51
N PHE A 37 3.31 36.05 31.68
CA PHE A 37 2.48 37.17 32.17
C PHE A 37 1.35 36.71 33.10
N LEU A 38 0.71 35.57 32.85
CA LEU A 38 -0.29 35.00 33.76
C LEU A 38 0.33 34.59 35.11
N LEU A 39 1.47 33.89 35.08
CA LEU A 39 2.17 33.49 36.30
C LEU A 39 2.67 34.71 37.08
N ALA A 40 3.22 35.71 36.39
CA ALA A 40 3.61 36.97 37.00
C ALA A 40 2.40 37.71 37.61
N GLY A 41 1.28 37.75 36.89
CA GLY A 41 0.02 38.32 37.38
C GLY A 41 -0.53 37.59 38.62
N LEU A 42 -0.44 36.26 38.66
CA LEU A 42 -0.81 35.44 39.81
C LEU A 42 0.07 35.73 41.02
N VAL A 43 1.39 35.79 40.82
CA VAL A 43 2.37 36.12 41.88
C VAL A 43 2.14 37.53 42.39
N LEU A 44 1.98 38.51 41.50
CA LEU A 44 1.69 39.91 41.87
C LEU A 44 0.36 40.03 42.63
N CYS A 45 -0.68 39.30 42.21
CA CYS A 45 -1.96 39.26 42.93
C CYS A 45 -1.77 38.69 44.34
N GLY A 46 -1.04 37.59 44.49
CA GLY A 46 -0.73 36.99 45.79
C GLY A 46 0.07 37.92 46.71
N VAL A 47 1.06 38.64 46.17
CA VAL A 47 1.85 39.63 46.93
C VAL A 47 0.97 40.80 47.37
N ASN A 48 0.10 41.31 46.50
CA ASN A 48 -0.83 42.39 46.86
C ASN A 48 -1.81 41.97 47.96
N VAL A 49 -2.37 40.76 47.86
CA VAL A 49 -3.24 40.21 48.92
C VAL A 49 -2.47 40.07 50.24
N ALA A 50 -1.25 39.54 50.22
CA ALA A 50 -0.42 39.41 51.41
C ALA A 50 -0.11 40.78 52.05
N LEU A 51 0.23 41.80 51.24
CA LEU A 51 0.49 43.16 51.72
C LEU A 51 -0.75 43.78 52.38
N VAL A 52 -1.93 43.61 51.79
CA VAL A 52 -3.18 44.12 52.37
C VAL A 52 -3.51 43.43 53.69
N VAL A 53 -3.35 42.10 53.77
CA VAL A 53 -3.55 41.35 55.03
C VAL A 53 -2.58 41.81 56.12
N VAL A 54 -1.31 42.00 55.78
CA VAL A 54 -0.30 42.50 56.73
C VAL A 54 -0.61 43.94 57.14
N GLY A 55 -0.99 44.82 56.20
CA GLY A 55 -1.36 46.20 56.48
C GLY A 55 -2.58 46.32 57.40
N GLN A 56 -3.59 45.46 57.21
CA GLN A 56 -4.73 45.36 58.11
C GLN A 56 -4.33 44.89 59.52
N ALA A 57 -3.39 43.94 59.62
CA ALA A 57 -2.90 43.46 60.91
C ALA A 57 -2.12 44.53 61.70
N VAL A 58 -1.48 45.48 61.00
CA VAL A 58 -0.70 46.57 61.61
C VAL A 58 -1.58 47.79 61.96
N GLY A 59 -2.80 47.89 61.40
CA GLY A 59 -3.77 48.94 61.75
C GLY A 59 -3.49 50.31 61.11
N GLU A 60 -2.64 50.38 60.09
CA GLU A 60 -2.20 51.64 59.44
C GLU A 60 -2.99 52.02 58.19
N PHE A 61 -3.93 51.20 57.73
CA PHE A 61 -4.68 51.46 56.50
C PHE A 61 -6.02 52.15 56.75
N GLU A 62 -6.21 53.35 56.20
CA GLU A 62 -7.52 53.98 56.04
C GLU A 62 -8.42 53.09 55.18
N GLU A 63 -9.68 52.89 55.62
CA GLU A 63 -10.60 51.88 55.09
C GLU A 63 -10.86 52.01 53.57
N ASP A 64 -10.78 53.21 52.98
CA ASP A 64 -11.10 53.45 51.57
C ASP A 64 -9.99 53.06 50.57
N MET A 65 -8.70 53.13 50.95
CA MET A 65 -7.60 52.87 50.00
C MET A 65 -7.35 51.36 49.76
N GLY A 66 -7.69 50.52 50.75
CA GLY A 66 -7.47 49.08 50.71
C GLY A 66 -8.30 48.35 49.63
N TYR A 67 -9.50 48.84 49.32
CA TYR A 67 -10.38 48.23 48.32
C TYR A 67 -9.82 48.36 46.90
N TRP A 68 -9.33 49.54 46.52
CA TRP A 68 -8.76 49.77 45.18
C TRP A 68 -7.45 49.01 44.97
N ALA A 69 -6.64 48.88 46.02
CA ALA A 69 -5.39 48.11 46.00
C ALA A 69 -5.63 46.61 45.73
N LEU A 70 -6.76 46.04 46.18
CA LEU A 70 -7.15 44.66 45.86
C LEU A 70 -7.86 44.55 44.50
N LEU A 71 -8.69 45.53 44.14
CA LEU A 71 -9.52 45.48 42.94
C LEU A 71 -8.69 45.58 41.65
N LEU A 72 -7.72 46.49 41.59
CA LEU A 72 -6.90 46.71 40.40
C LEU A 72 -6.13 45.45 39.93
N PRO A 73 -5.36 44.75 40.79
CA PRO A 73 -4.67 43.52 40.37
C PRO A 73 -5.65 42.39 40.01
N LEU A 74 -6.81 42.31 40.67
CA LEU A 74 -7.84 41.34 40.32
C LEU A 74 -8.42 41.58 38.91
N VAL A 75 -8.66 42.84 38.54
CA VAL A 75 -9.12 43.22 37.20
C VAL A 75 -8.05 42.92 36.14
N VAL A 76 -6.79 43.29 36.40
CA VAL A 76 -5.68 43.00 35.49
C VAL A 76 -5.51 41.49 35.31
N TYR A 77 -5.53 40.72 36.40
CA TYR A 77 -5.49 39.27 36.36
C TYR A 77 -6.64 38.69 35.53
N SER A 78 -7.87 39.16 35.74
CA SER A 78 -9.05 38.73 34.99
C SER A 78 -8.92 39.02 33.49
N LEU A 79 -8.44 40.20 33.11
CA LEU A 79 -8.19 40.56 31.71
C LEU A 79 -7.11 39.68 31.06
N THR A 80 -6.02 39.38 31.79
CA THR A 80 -4.98 38.48 31.28
C THR A 80 -5.49 37.04 31.09
N LEU A 81 -6.35 36.56 31.99
CA LEU A 81 -6.97 35.25 31.90
C LEU A 81 -7.89 35.17 30.68
N ILE A 82 -8.71 36.19 30.43
CA ILE A 82 -9.56 36.30 29.22
C ILE A 82 -8.69 36.28 27.96
N ALA A 83 -7.60 37.04 27.92
CA ALA A 83 -6.70 37.07 26.77
C ALA A 83 -6.09 35.68 26.46
N VAL A 84 -5.71 34.92 27.48
CA VAL A 84 -5.20 33.56 27.30
C VAL A 84 -6.31 32.58 26.89
N LEU A 85 -7.51 32.69 27.46
CA LEU A 85 -8.66 31.87 27.04
C LEU A 85 -8.99 32.07 25.55
N VAL A 86 -8.99 33.32 25.07
CA VAL A 86 -9.22 33.62 23.64
C VAL A 86 -8.13 33.01 22.76
N LYS A 87 -6.87 33.00 23.20
CA LYS A 87 -5.76 32.39 22.46
C LYS A 87 -5.77 30.87 22.52
N TYR A 88 -6.21 30.30 23.64
CA TYR A 88 -6.33 28.85 23.84
C TYR A 88 -7.23 28.22 22.79
N GLU A 89 -8.35 28.85 22.44
CA GLU A 89 -9.23 28.35 21.39
C GLU A 89 -8.52 28.21 20.04
N ARG A 90 -7.71 29.21 19.65
CA ARG A 90 -6.94 29.16 18.40
C ARG A 90 -5.88 28.06 18.43
N ILE A 91 -5.15 27.92 19.54
CA ILE A 91 -4.12 26.88 19.70
C ILE A 91 -4.77 25.50 19.64
N ASN A 92 -5.89 25.31 20.34
CA ASN A 92 -6.61 24.04 20.35
C ASN A 92 -7.11 23.65 18.96
N ARG A 93 -7.62 24.62 18.17
CA ARG A 93 -7.99 24.39 16.76
C ARG A 93 -6.78 23.99 15.90
N CYS A 94 -5.64 24.64 16.07
CA CYS A 94 -4.41 24.30 15.34
C CYS A 94 -3.92 22.88 15.68
N LEU A 95 -3.84 22.55 16.96
CA LEU A 95 -3.43 21.21 17.42
C LEU A 95 -4.39 20.11 16.94
N ARG A 96 -5.69 20.40 16.87
CA ARG A 96 -6.67 19.48 16.31
C ARG A 96 -6.41 19.24 14.83
N LEU A 97 -6.22 20.29 14.03
CA LEU A 97 -5.91 20.17 12.60
C LEU A 97 -4.59 19.43 12.37
N GLU A 98 -3.57 19.65 13.19
CA GLU A 98 -2.30 18.91 13.10
C GLU A 98 -2.48 17.42 13.36
N ARG A 99 -3.32 17.03 14.31
CA ARG A 99 -3.67 15.61 14.55
C ARG A 99 -4.41 15.02 13.36
N GLU A 100 -5.43 15.72 12.86
CA GLU A 100 -6.20 15.29 11.69
C GLU A 100 -5.31 15.12 10.45
N ILE A 101 -4.38 16.06 10.19
CA ILE A 101 -3.40 15.94 9.10
C ILE A 101 -2.50 14.72 9.33
N ARG A 102 -2.01 14.51 10.55
CA ARG A 102 -1.14 13.36 10.87
C ARG A 102 -1.87 12.04 10.67
N GLU A 103 -3.12 11.93 11.10
CA GLU A 103 -3.97 10.75 10.91
C GLU A 103 -4.19 10.48 9.41
N LEU A 104 -4.56 11.49 8.63
CA LEU A 104 -4.74 11.36 7.18
C LEU A 104 -3.45 10.96 6.45
N LEU A 105 -2.28 11.45 6.90
CA LEU A 105 -1.00 11.05 6.34
C LEU A 105 -0.68 9.57 6.62
N LEU A 106 -0.97 9.09 7.84
CA LEU A 106 -0.82 7.69 8.19
C LEU A 106 -1.77 6.79 7.37
N GLU A 107 -3.03 7.20 7.21
CA GLU A 107 -4.00 6.49 6.37
C GLU A 107 -3.57 6.45 4.91
N LYS A 108 -3.05 7.56 4.38
CA LYS A 108 -2.52 7.64 3.02
C LYS A 108 -1.35 6.67 2.83
N GLU A 109 -0.43 6.60 3.78
CA GLU A 109 0.70 5.67 3.72
C GLU A 109 0.22 4.22 3.74
N HIS A 110 -0.74 3.90 4.61
CA HIS A 110 -1.35 2.58 4.70
C HIS A 110 -2.04 2.17 3.39
N LEU A 111 -2.80 3.09 2.78
CA LEU A 111 -3.44 2.87 1.47
C LEU A 111 -2.40 2.69 0.36
N ALA A 112 -1.29 3.41 0.40
CA ALA A 112 -0.22 3.25 -0.58
C ALA A 112 0.41 1.85 -0.51
N ARG A 113 0.69 1.35 0.70
CA ARG A 113 1.20 -0.01 0.91
C ARG A 113 0.22 -1.06 0.42
N ARG A 114 -1.07 -0.95 0.78
CA ARG A 114 -2.13 -1.86 0.30
C ARG A 114 -2.25 -1.85 -1.22
N ARG A 115 -2.13 -0.69 -1.86
CA ARG A 115 -2.15 -0.58 -3.32
C ARG A 115 -0.98 -1.33 -3.95
N GLU A 116 0.22 -1.22 -3.39
CA GLU A 116 1.39 -1.94 -3.88
C GLU A 116 1.23 -3.46 -3.73
N GLU A 117 0.74 -3.92 -2.57
CA GLU A 117 0.41 -5.32 -2.33
C GLU A 117 -0.61 -5.84 -3.35
N MET A 118 -1.69 -5.07 -3.60
CA MET A 118 -2.72 -5.41 -4.57
C MET A 118 -2.16 -5.49 -6.00
N VAL A 119 -1.32 -4.54 -6.41
CA VAL A 119 -0.67 -4.57 -7.72
C VAL A 119 0.23 -5.80 -7.85
N SER A 120 1.00 -6.13 -6.81
CA SER A 120 1.86 -7.32 -6.80
C SER A 120 1.06 -8.62 -6.91
N PHE A 121 -0.08 -8.70 -6.19
CA PHE A 121 -0.98 -9.83 -6.22
C PHE A 121 -1.61 -10.01 -7.59
N TRP A 122 -2.20 -8.96 -8.17
CA TRP A 122 -2.82 -9.03 -9.49
C TRP A 122 -1.81 -9.31 -10.60
N SER A 123 -0.56 -8.85 -10.46
CA SER A 123 0.52 -9.21 -11.39
C SER A 123 0.80 -10.72 -11.37
N ARG A 124 0.77 -11.36 -10.20
CA ARG A 124 0.90 -12.84 -10.08
C ARG A 124 -0.32 -13.55 -10.66
N VAL A 125 -1.53 -13.09 -10.35
CA VAL A 125 -2.77 -13.67 -10.90
C VAL A 125 -2.79 -13.56 -12.42
N GLN A 126 -2.44 -12.40 -12.99
CA GLN A 126 -2.39 -12.22 -14.44
C GLN A 126 -1.42 -13.20 -15.11
N LYS A 127 -0.26 -13.47 -14.51
CA LYS A 127 0.67 -14.50 -15.02
C LYS A 127 0.04 -15.89 -15.04
N LEU A 128 -0.74 -16.24 -14.03
CA LEU A 128 -1.46 -17.51 -13.98
C LEU A 128 -2.59 -17.55 -15.02
N THR A 129 -3.36 -16.47 -15.16
CA THR A 129 -4.41 -16.35 -16.18
C THR A 129 -3.85 -16.50 -17.58
N ASP A 130 -2.69 -15.88 -17.87
CA ASP A 130 -2.04 -16.04 -19.17
C ASP A 130 -1.64 -17.50 -19.44
N VAL A 131 -1.10 -18.21 -18.44
CA VAL A 131 -0.79 -19.65 -18.57
C VAL A 131 -2.06 -20.45 -18.79
N TRP A 132 -3.12 -20.16 -18.05
CA TRP A 132 -4.37 -20.89 -18.13
C TRP A 132 -5.05 -20.69 -19.50
N ALA A 133 -5.16 -19.44 -19.95
CA ALA A 133 -5.79 -19.07 -21.21
C ALA A 133 -5.04 -19.62 -22.43
N TYR A 134 -3.71 -19.52 -22.45
CA TYR A 134 -2.93 -19.91 -23.63
C TYR A 134 -2.41 -21.34 -23.59
N ARG A 135 -2.34 -22.01 -22.44
CA ARG A 135 -1.80 -23.38 -22.34
C ARG A 135 -2.81 -24.37 -21.81
N THR A 136 -3.34 -24.12 -20.62
CA THR A 136 -4.13 -25.13 -19.89
C THR A 136 -5.50 -25.34 -20.54
N ALA A 137 -6.25 -24.27 -20.81
CA ALA A 137 -7.58 -24.37 -21.40
C ALA A 137 -7.54 -25.02 -22.80
N PRO A 138 -6.67 -24.62 -23.75
CA PRO A 138 -6.62 -25.27 -25.05
C PRO A 138 -6.20 -26.75 -24.99
N ARG A 139 -5.32 -27.13 -24.06
CA ARG A 139 -4.97 -28.55 -23.83
C ARG A 139 -6.15 -29.36 -23.31
N LEU A 140 -6.89 -28.81 -22.34
CA LEU A 140 -8.08 -29.47 -21.81
C LEU A 140 -9.15 -29.64 -22.88
N CYS A 141 -9.34 -28.65 -23.77
CA CYS A 141 -10.21 -28.79 -24.93
C CYS A 141 -9.79 -29.94 -25.83
N LEU A 142 -8.51 -30.02 -26.23
CA LEU A 142 -8.01 -31.11 -27.06
C LEU A 142 -8.19 -32.49 -26.41
N MET A 143 -7.88 -32.60 -25.12
CA MET A 143 -8.04 -33.85 -24.37
C MET A 143 -9.51 -34.27 -24.28
N LYS A 144 -10.41 -33.31 -24.06
CA LYS A 144 -11.85 -33.54 -24.03
C LYS A 144 -12.34 -34.08 -25.38
N GLU A 145 -12.01 -33.42 -26.49
CA GLU A 145 -12.47 -33.86 -27.81
C GLU A 145 -11.88 -35.23 -28.20
N ALA A 146 -10.60 -35.48 -27.89
CA ALA A 146 -10.00 -36.80 -28.08
C ALA A 146 -10.71 -37.89 -27.24
N HIS A 147 -11.11 -37.56 -26.01
CA HIS A 147 -11.85 -38.47 -25.14
C HIS A 147 -13.25 -38.76 -25.70
N CYS A 148 -13.99 -37.74 -26.14
CA CYS A 148 -15.30 -37.92 -26.77
C CYS A 148 -15.21 -38.79 -28.04
N ALA A 149 -14.16 -38.62 -28.85
CA ALA A 149 -13.94 -39.46 -30.03
C ALA A 149 -13.58 -40.92 -29.67
N LEU A 150 -12.83 -41.13 -28.58
CA LEU A 150 -12.53 -42.48 -28.06
C LEU A 150 -13.78 -43.20 -27.53
N GLU A 151 -14.70 -42.48 -26.87
CA GLU A 151 -15.97 -43.05 -26.36
C GLU A 151 -16.85 -43.63 -27.48
N GLY A 152 -16.69 -43.17 -28.72
CA GLY A 152 -17.42 -43.69 -29.88
C GLY A 152 -16.99 -45.10 -30.33
N ILE A 153 -15.82 -45.59 -29.89
CA ILE A 153 -15.25 -46.86 -30.35
C ILE A 153 -15.82 -48.03 -29.53
N LYS A 154 -16.62 -48.89 -30.17
CA LYS A 154 -17.28 -50.03 -29.50
C LYS A 154 -16.40 -51.28 -29.37
N ASP A 155 -15.44 -51.45 -30.28
CA ASP A 155 -14.54 -52.61 -30.27
C ASP A 155 -13.40 -52.39 -29.26
N PRO A 156 -13.26 -53.23 -28.22
CA PRO A 156 -12.22 -53.07 -27.21
C PRO A 156 -10.80 -53.15 -27.77
N ALA A 157 -10.55 -53.94 -28.82
CA ALA A 157 -9.22 -54.06 -29.42
C ALA A 157 -8.82 -52.76 -30.13
N LEU A 158 -9.73 -52.20 -30.93
CA LEU A 158 -9.54 -50.92 -31.60
C LEU A 158 -9.43 -49.76 -30.60
N MET A 159 -10.19 -49.79 -29.51
CA MET A 159 -10.14 -48.77 -28.46
C MET A 159 -8.77 -48.71 -27.79
N LEU A 160 -8.15 -49.86 -27.49
CA LEU A 160 -6.81 -49.93 -26.90
C LEU A 160 -5.76 -49.33 -27.83
N GLU A 161 -5.78 -49.71 -29.10
CA GLU A 161 -4.87 -49.16 -30.11
C GLU A 161 -5.05 -47.65 -30.28
N ALA A 162 -6.31 -47.18 -30.33
CA ALA A 162 -6.65 -45.76 -30.42
C ALA A 162 -6.15 -44.96 -29.21
N LEU A 163 -6.25 -45.53 -28.01
CA LEU A 163 -5.77 -44.91 -26.77
C LEU A 163 -4.24 -44.81 -26.74
N GLU A 164 -3.52 -45.85 -27.18
CA GLU A 164 -2.06 -45.80 -27.32
C GLU A 164 -1.61 -44.72 -28.30
N ARG A 165 -2.26 -44.64 -29.47
CA ARG A 165 -2.00 -43.60 -30.48
C ARG A 165 -2.29 -42.20 -29.95
N THR A 166 -3.40 -42.03 -29.23
CA THR A 166 -3.77 -40.76 -28.59
C THR A 166 -2.70 -40.32 -27.59
N ASN A 167 -2.27 -41.22 -26.70
CA ASN A 167 -1.22 -40.95 -25.73
C ASN A 167 0.13 -40.64 -26.40
N ALA A 168 0.47 -41.30 -27.51
CA ALA A 168 1.66 -40.97 -28.29
C ALA A 168 1.58 -39.55 -28.87
N ALA A 169 0.47 -39.18 -29.50
CA ALA A 169 0.27 -37.86 -30.09
C ALA A 169 0.35 -36.73 -29.03
N PHE A 170 -0.27 -36.91 -27.87
CA PHE A 170 -0.18 -35.92 -26.78
C PHE A 170 1.24 -35.84 -26.19
N ARG A 171 1.97 -36.94 -26.06
CA ARG A 171 3.38 -36.91 -25.64
C ARG A 171 4.24 -36.14 -26.62
N ASP A 172 4.03 -36.31 -27.92
CA ASP A 172 4.77 -35.58 -28.95
C ASP A 172 4.41 -34.09 -28.97
N LEU A 173 3.13 -33.76 -28.76
CA LEU A 173 2.71 -32.37 -28.55
C LEU A 173 3.43 -31.77 -27.33
N GLU A 174 3.46 -32.47 -26.20
CA GLU A 174 4.09 -32.01 -24.97
C GLU A 174 5.59 -31.79 -25.09
N ARG A 175 6.30 -32.68 -25.81
CA ARG A 175 7.72 -32.51 -26.12
C ARG A 175 8.00 -31.25 -26.93
N GLY A 176 7.05 -30.81 -27.76
CA GLY A 176 7.16 -29.58 -28.54
C GLY A 176 6.88 -28.30 -27.74
N LEU A 177 6.25 -28.40 -26.56
CA LEU A 177 5.88 -27.24 -25.76
C LEU A 177 6.98 -26.85 -24.76
N PRO A 178 7.20 -25.54 -24.53
CA PRO A 178 8.08 -25.07 -23.47
C PRO A 178 7.63 -25.58 -22.09
N GLY A 179 8.59 -25.81 -21.18
CA GLY A 179 8.28 -26.14 -19.78
C GLY A 179 7.41 -25.08 -19.10
N LEU A 180 6.58 -25.47 -18.12
CA LEU A 180 5.56 -24.60 -17.49
C LEU A 180 6.13 -23.29 -16.94
N ALA A 181 7.33 -23.33 -16.37
CA ALA A 181 8.03 -22.18 -15.85
C ALA A 181 8.32 -21.09 -16.91
N LEU A 182 8.31 -21.44 -18.20
CA LEU A 182 8.57 -20.52 -19.31
C LEU A 182 7.29 -19.89 -19.90
N TRP A 183 6.11 -20.14 -19.34
CA TRP A 183 4.85 -19.58 -19.84
C TRP A 183 4.36 -18.27 -19.18
N PRO A 184 4.78 -17.87 -17.97
CA PRO A 184 4.38 -16.58 -17.39
C PRO A 184 4.73 -15.36 -18.26
N ARG A 185 4.06 -14.22 -18.01
CA ARG A 185 4.31 -12.95 -18.70
C ARG A 185 5.75 -12.45 -18.47
N GLY A 186 6.45 -12.08 -19.55
CA GLY A 186 7.86 -11.69 -19.53
C GLY A 186 8.84 -12.85 -19.76
N SER A 187 8.34 -14.04 -20.07
CA SER A 187 9.17 -15.18 -20.42
C SER A 187 9.72 -15.13 -21.85
N VAL A 188 10.65 -16.04 -22.13
CA VAL A 188 11.23 -16.32 -23.45
C VAL A 188 10.17 -16.62 -24.52
N VAL A 189 8.99 -17.12 -24.12
CA VAL A 189 7.93 -17.47 -25.06
C VAL A 189 7.15 -16.21 -25.41
N GLY A 190 7.35 -15.72 -26.64
CA GLY A 190 6.65 -14.55 -27.16
C GLY A 190 5.13 -14.69 -27.14
N LYS A 191 4.41 -13.58 -26.99
CA LYS A 191 2.93 -13.53 -26.98
C LYS A 191 2.34 -14.17 -28.25
N GLU A 192 2.99 -13.93 -29.38
CA GLU A 192 2.61 -14.48 -30.68
C GLU A 192 2.65 -16.02 -30.71
N SER A 193 3.70 -16.63 -30.16
CA SER A 193 3.81 -18.10 -30.07
C SER A 193 2.73 -18.72 -29.17
N LYS A 194 2.42 -18.06 -28.05
CA LYS A 194 1.34 -18.49 -27.14
C LYS A 194 -0.03 -18.45 -27.84
N HIS A 195 -0.29 -17.36 -28.56
CA HIS A 195 -1.51 -17.18 -29.33
C HIS A 195 -1.64 -18.22 -30.45
N ARG A 196 -0.56 -18.45 -31.19
CA ARG A 196 -0.52 -19.46 -32.26
C ARG A 196 -0.81 -20.87 -31.75
N PHE A 197 -0.30 -21.26 -30.59
CA PHE A 197 -0.64 -22.55 -29.98
C PHE A 197 -2.13 -22.60 -29.61
N ALA A 198 -2.66 -21.59 -28.92
CA ALA A 198 -4.06 -21.56 -28.53
C ALA A 198 -5.01 -21.61 -29.73
N GLN A 199 -4.72 -20.84 -30.79
CA GLN A 199 -5.47 -20.87 -32.05
C GLN A 199 -5.33 -22.19 -32.78
N GLY A 200 -4.14 -22.78 -32.82
CA GLY A 200 -3.92 -24.09 -33.43
C GLY A 200 -4.72 -25.18 -32.73
N ALA A 201 -4.71 -25.19 -31.40
CA ALA A 201 -5.49 -26.11 -30.59
C ALA A 201 -7.00 -25.91 -30.81
N GLN A 202 -7.46 -24.67 -30.83
CA GLN A 202 -8.86 -24.35 -31.12
C GLN A 202 -9.27 -24.77 -32.53
N ALA A 203 -8.40 -24.59 -33.54
CA ALA A 203 -8.68 -24.99 -34.92
C ALA A 203 -8.79 -26.52 -35.06
N VAL A 204 -7.97 -27.28 -34.32
CA VAL A 204 -8.11 -28.74 -34.26
C VAL A 204 -9.41 -29.16 -33.59
N CYS A 205 -9.86 -28.44 -32.55
CA CYS A 205 -11.14 -28.72 -31.88
C CYS A 205 -12.38 -28.19 -32.63
N ALA A 206 -12.23 -27.32 -33.63
CA ALA A 206 -13.36 -26.61 -34.22
C ALA A 206 -14.25 -27.50 -35.09
N ASP A 207 -13.70 -28.56 -35.68
CA ASP A 207 -14.49 -29.61 -36.32
C ASP A 207 -14.93 -30.62 -35.26
N ALA A 208 -16.13 -30.39 -34.71
CA ALA A 208 -16.73 -31.27 -33.69
C ALA A 208 -17.06 -32.68 -34.22
N ASP A 209 -17.08 -32.87 -35.55
CA ASP A 209 -17.41 -34.14 -36.21
C ASP A 209 -16.16 -34.90 -36.70
N GLN A 210 -14.95 -34.45 -36.35
CA GLN A 210 -13.71 -35.12 -36.80
C GLN A 210 -13.59 -36.53 -36.20
N ASP A 211 -13.35 -37.51 -37.09
CA ASP A 211 -12.92 -38.83 -36.67
C ASP A 211 -11.60 -38.73 -35.89
N LEU A 212 -11.43 -39.59 -34.88
CA LEU A 212 -10.22 -39.60 -34.04
C LEU A 212 -8.89 -39.54 -34.83
N PRO A 213 -8.69 -40.26 -35.96
CA PRO A 213 -7.45 -40.17 -36.73
C PRO A 213 -7.15 -38.76 -37.26
N GLU A 214 -8.17 -37.99 -37.66
CA GLU A 214 -8.01 -36.63 -38.16
C GLU A 214 -7.63 -35.68 -37.03
N LEU A 215 -8.29 -35.80 -35.88
CA LEU A 215 -7.95 -35.05 -34.67
C LEU A 215 -6.50 -35.32 -34.25
N LEU A 216 -6.08 -36.59 -34.21
CA LEU A 216 -4.70 -36.97 -33.85
C LEU A 216 -3.67 -36.49 -34.89
N ALA A 217 -4.02 -36.48 -36.17
CA ALA A 217 -3.19 -35.91 -37.21
C ALA A 217 -3.02 -34.39 -37.03
N GLY A 218 -4.11 -33.69 -36.69
CA GLY A 218 -4.12 -32.27 -36.34
C GLY A 218 -3.23 -31.95 -35.13
N VAL A 219 -3.38 -32.71 -34.04
CA VAL A 219 -2.53 -32.59 -32.84
C VAL A 219 -1.05 -32.79 -33.18
N SER A 220 -0.73 -33.84 -33.95
CA SER A 220 0.64 -34.16 -34.34
C SER A 220 1.24 -33.08 -35.27
N ALA A 221 0.45 -32.56 -36.20
CA ALA A 221 0.86 -31.47 -37.09
C ALA A 221 1.12 -30.18 -36.32
N MET A 222 0.28 -29.87 -35.33
CA MET A 222 0.47 -28.75 -34.43
C MET A 222 1.76 -28.89 -33.61
N GLY A 223 2.03 -30.08 -33.04
CA GLY A 223 3.27 -30.36 -32.30
C GLY A 223 4.53 -30.10 -33.13
N ARG A 224 4.54 -30.52 -34.40
CA ARG A 224 5.67 -30.27 -35.32
C ARG A 224 5.88 -28.77 -35.60
N ARG A 225 4.79 -28.03 -35.84
CA ARG A 225 4.83 -26.57 -36.11
C ARG A 225 5.34 -25.76 -34.91
N LEU A 226 5.10 -26.26 -33.70
CA LEU A 226 5.43 -25.57 -32.47
C LEU A 226 6.81 -25.88 -31.93
N SER A 227 7.60 -26.73 -32.61
CA SER A 227 8.93 -27.17 -32.19
C SER A 227 9.75 -26.04 -31.56
N TRP A 228 9.61 -25.92 -30.24
CA TRP A 228 10.18 -24.81 -29.52
C TRP A 228 11.65 -25.11 -29.36
N ARG A 229 12.49 -24.22 -29.89
CA ARG A 229 13.91 -24.25 -29.62
C ARG A 229 14.19 -23.32 -28.45
N PRO A 230 14.82 -23.81 -27.36
CA PRO A 230 15.32 -22.90 -26.35
C PRO A 230 16.25 -21.89 -27.02
N PRO A 231 16.18 -20.59 -26.66
CA PRO A 231 17.22 -19.67 -27.05
C PRO A 231 18.57 -20.23 -26.59
N PRO A 232 19.65 -20.00 -27.34
CA PRO A 232 20.99 -20.38 -26.88
C PRO A 232 21.18 -19.79 -25.48
N ALA A 233 21.64 -20.63 -24.54
CA ALA A 233 21.94 -20.16 -23.19
C ALA A 233 22.82 -18.91 -23.32
N PRO A 234 22.52 -17.81 -22.59
CA PRO A 234 23.35 -16.61 -22.66
C PRO A 234 24.78 -17.05 -22.41
N GLY A 235 25.62 -16.89 -23.43
CA GLY A 235 26.95 -17.47 -23.46
C GLY A 235 27.62 -17.16 -22.13
N ILE A 236 28.04 -18.21 -21.42
CA ILE A 236 29.06 -18.04 -20.39
C ILE A 236 30.19 -17.37 -21.16
N ALA A 237 30.36 -16.06 -20.95
CA ALA A 237 31.49 -15.34 -21.50
C ALA A 237 32.70 -16.09 -20.95
N THR A 238 33.33 -16.89 -21.79
CA THR A 238 34.61 -17.50 -21.51
C THR A 238 35.58 -16.33 -21.47
N GLU A 239 35.80 -15.79 -20.28
CA GLU A 239 36.98 -14.99 -19.97
C GLU A 239 38.25 -15.82 -20.18
#